data_AF-A0AAV9CH72-F1
#
_entry.id   AF-A0AAV9CH72-F1
#
_cell.length_a   1.000
_cell.length_b   1.000
_cell.length_c   1.000
_cell.angle_alpha   90.00
_cell.angle_beta   90.00
_cell.angle_gamma   90.00
#
_symmetry.space_group_name_H-M   'P 1'
#
loop_
_entity.id
_entity.type
_entity.pdbx_description
1 polymer ?
#
loop_
_entity_poly.entity_id
_entity_poly.type
_entity_poly.pdbx_seq_one_letter_code
_entity_poly.pdbx_strand_id
1 'polypeptide(L)'
;MELMIASGKAVLQLQLEHGLAVDRVYTGSFLTSLDMAGFSISLMKADTEILQRLDAPTKAPYWPVGVNGNRPPAKIPVPVPQSGCTRNEEVLIRPQELNEQGYVLEAAIEAGAKEIINLRTN
;
A
#
# COMPACT_ATOMS: atom_id res chain seq x y z
N MET A 1 18.98 0.67 15.93
CA MET A 1 18.29 1.82 15.32
C MET A 1 17.94 1.52 13.86
N GLU A 2 18.91 1.15 13.03
CA GLU A 2 18.72 0.85 11.60
C GLU A 2 17.58 -0.14 11.28
N LEU A 3 17.50 -1.26 12.00
CA LEU A 3 16.44 -2.26 11.81
C LEU A 3 15.03 -1.69 11.98
N MET A 4 14.83 -0.73 12.89
CA MET A 4 13.52 -0.09 13.09
C MET A 4 13.19 0.86 11.93
N ILE A 5 14.18 1.59 11.42
CA ILE A 5 14.02 2.47 10.26
C ILE A 5 13.69 1.65 9.02
N ALA A 6 14.47 0.58 8.77
CA ALA A 6 14.24 -0.32 7.64
C ALA A 6 12.86 -0.99 7.71
N SER A 7 12.46 -1.49 8.89
CA SER A 7 11.13 -2.10 9.09
C SER A 7 10.01 -1.09 8.87
N GLY A 8 10.13 0.13 9.43
CA GLY A 8 9.13 1.19 9.25
C GLY A 8 8.96 1.60 7.79
N LYS A 9 10.07 1.76 7.06
CA LYS A 9 10.02 2.07 5.62
C LYS A 9 9.39 0.93 4.83
N ALA A 10 9.78 -0.32 5.10
CA ALA A 10 9.23 -1.48 4.41
C ALA A 10 7.71 -1.60 4.60
N VAL A 11 7.22 -1.43 5.83
CA VAL A 11 5.78 -1.44 6.12
C VAL A 11 5.05 -0.33 5.37
N LEU A 12 5.62 0.88 5.34
CA LEU A 12 5.02 2.01 4.62
C LEU A 12 4.92 1.74 3.12
N GLN A 13 5.96 1.19 2.50
CA GLN A 13 5.93 0.85 1.06
C GLN A 13 4.90 -0.24 0.76
N LEU A 14 4.83 -1.29 1.59
CA LEU A 14 3.82 -2.34 1.44
C LEU A 14 2.39 -1.81 1.53
N GLN A 15 2.13 -0.88 2.45
CA GLN A 15 0.80 -0.32 2.66
C GLN A 15 0.42 0.71 1.58
N LEU A 16 1.31 1.65 1.27
CA LEU A 16 1.02 2.77 0.37
C LEU A 16 1.17 2.42 -1.11
N GLU A 17 2.25 1.73 -1.48
CA GLU A 17 2.59 1.45 -2.88
C GLU A 17 1.94 0.13 -3.36
N HIS A 18 1.81 -0.84 -2.46
CA HIS A 18 1.29 -2.18 -2.79
C HIS A 18 -0.10 -2.47 -2.23
N GLY A 19 -0.68 -1.59 -1.40
CA GLY A 19 -2.03 -1.76 -0.85
C GLY A 19 -2.19 -2.98 0.07
N LEU A 20 -1.10 -3.49 0.66
CA LEU A 20 -1.12 -4.68 1.49
C LEU A 20 -1.39 -4.33 2.96
N ALA A 21 -2.33 -5.06 3.58
CA ALA A 21 -2.54 -5.01 5.02
C ALA A 21 -1.41 -5.76 5.73
N VAL A 22 -0.87 -5.16 6.80
CA VAL A 22 0.22 -5.73 7.60
C VAL A 22 -0.29 -6.01 9.02
N ASP A 23 -0.52 -7.29 9.33
CA ASP A 23 -1.07 -7.72 10.63
C ASP A 23 -0.02 -7.83 11.74
N ARG A 24 1.20 -8.27 11.36
CA ARG A 24 2.31 -8.56 12.29
C ARG A 24 3.62 -8.07 11.68
N VAL A 25 4.43 -7.43 12.52
CA VAL A 25 5.80 -7.02 12.20
C VAL A 25 6.71 -7.55 13.30
N TYR A 26 7.73 -8.30 12.91
CA TYR A 26 8.75 -8.80 13.81
C TYR A 26 10.09 -8.18 13.41
N THR A 27 10.73 -7.48 14.35
CA THR A 27 12.02 -6.83 14.13
C THR A 27 12.98 -7.26 15.22
N GLY A 28 14.14 -7.80 14.83
CA GLY A 28 15.11 -8.36 15.75
C GLY A 28 16.14 -9.25 15.04
N SER A 29 17.03 -9.87 15.80
CA SER A 29 18.10 -10.73 15.28
C SER A 29 17.68 -12.20 15.30
N PHE A 30 16.85 -12.61 14.34
CA PHE A 30 16.29 -13.97 14.30
C PHE A 30 17.22 -15.00 13.64
N LEU A 31 17.85 -14.63 12.53
CA LEU A 31 18.81 -15.44 11.78
C LEU A 31 19.98 -14.53 11.38
N THR A 32 21.17 -14.81 11.91
CA THR A 32 22.36 -13.95 11.73
C THR A 32 23.49 -14.71 11.02
N SER A 33 24.33 -13.96 10.28
CA SER A 33 25.53 -14.47 9.63
C SER A 33 26.76 -13.91 10.33
N LEU A 34 27.02 -14.39 11.56
CA LEU A 34 28.08 -13.88 12.44
C LEU A 34 28.02 -12.34 12.54
N ASP A 35 29.11 -11.66 12.18
CA ASP A 35 29.28 -10.21 12.29
C ASP A 35 29.00 -9.46 10.98
N MET A 36 28.27 -10.07 10.03
CA MET A 36 27.92 -9.40 8.79
C MET A 36 27.04 -8.16 9.05
N ALA A 37 27.47 -7.00 8.53
CA ALA A 37 26.66 -5.80 8.52
C ALA A 37 25.59 -5.91 7.41
N GLY A 38 24.38 -6.33 7.79
CA GLY A 38 23.25 -6.43 6.87
C GLY A 38 21.95 -6.84 7.58
N PHE A 39 20.87 -6.88 6.81
CA PHE A 39 19.58 -7.37 7.26
C PHE A 39 18.86 -8.06 6.11
N SER A 40 17.85 -8.86 6.43
CA SER A 40 16.94 -9.46 5.47
C SER A 40 15.50 -9.06 5.82
N ILE A 41 14.66 -8.91 4.80
CA ILE A 41 13.22 -8.70 4.96
C ILE A 41 12.53 -9.96 4.45
N SER A 42 11.66 -10.54 5.28
CA SER A 42 10.84 -11.70 4.92
C SER A 42 9.37 -11.31 4.96
N LEU A 43 8.64 -11.64 3.90
CA LEU A 43 7.21 -11.40 3.79
C LEU A 43 6.48 -12.74 3.70
N MET A 44 5.40 -12.89 4.45
CA MET A 44 4.57 -14.09 4.44
C MET A 44 3.10 -13.69 4.33
N LYS A 45 2.40 -14.26 3.35
CA LYS A 45 0.94 -14.16 3.30
C LYS A 45 0.38 -14.91 4.51
N ALA A 46 -0.28 -14.19 5.40
CA ALA A 46 -0.92 -14.75 6.58
C ALA A 46 -2.43 -14.80 6.39
N ASP A 47 -3.04 -15.91 6.80
CA ASP A 47 -4.46 -16.01 7.05
C ASP A 47 -4.70 -16.06 8.57
N THR A 48 -5.98 -16.09 8.97
CA THR A 48 -6.35 -16.13 10.39
C THR A 48 -5.78 -17.35 11.12
N GLU A 49 -5.66 -18.50 10.45
CA GLU A 49 -5.11 -19.72 11.04
C GLU A 49 -3.60 -19.57 11.32
N ILE A 50 -2.84 -19.05 10.36
CA ILE A 50 -1.41 -18.75 10.52
C ILE A 50 -1.21 -17.75 11.65
N LEU A 51 -2.00 -16.67 11.71
CA LEU A 51 -1.91 -15.67 12.77
C LEU A 51 -2.16 -16.29 14.15
N GLN A 52 -3.17 -17.15 14.29
CA GLN A 52 -3.44 -17.87 15.54
C GLN A 52 -2.26 -18.77 15.95
N ARG A 53 -1.63 -19.45 15.00
CA ARG A 53 -0.46 -20.30 15.27
C ARG A 53 0.78 -19.47 15.66
N LEU A 54 0.98 -18.31 15.03
CA LEU A 54 2.08 -17.40 15.37
C LEU A 54 1.93 -16.80 16.76
N ASP A 55 0.69 -16.50 17.16
CA ASP A 55 0.35 -15.92 18.47
C ASP A 55 0.24 -16.98 19.59
N ALA A 56 0.33 -18.27 19.25
CA ALA A 56 0.21 -19.35 20.23
C ALA A 56 1.39 -19.32 21.24
N PRO A 57 1.14 -19.62 22.53
CA PRO A 57 2.19 -19.65 23.55
C PRO A 57 3.32 -20.62 23.18
N THR A 58 4.56 -20.16 23.30
CA THR A 58 5.76 -20.98 23.06
C THR A 58 6.82 -20.74 24.13
N LYS A 59 7.67 -21.75 24.33
CA LYS A 59 8.86 -21.67 25.21
C LYS A 59 10.13 -21.33 24.42
N ALA A 60 10.02 -21.05 23.12
CA ALA A 60 11.15 -20.72 22.29
C ALA A 60 11.79 -19.39 22.75
N PRO A 61 13.08 -19.39 23.12
CA PRO A 61 13.71 -18.30 23.88
C PRO A 61 13.82 -16.97 23.12
N TYR A 62 13.80 -17.01 21.79
CA TYR A 62 13.95 -15.83 20.94
C TYR A 62 12.70 -15.58 20.08
N TRP A 63 11.60 -16.30 20.35
CA TRP A 63 10.37 -16.05 19.63
C TRP A 63 9.71 -14.77 20.15
N PRO A 64 9.32 -13.84 19.28
CA PRO A 64 8.82 -12.52 19.69
C PRO A 64 7.40 -12.56 20.30
N VAL A 65 6.82 -13.74 20.52
CA VAL A 65 5.61 -13.89 21.35
C VAL A 65 5.99 -14.25 22.79
N GLY A 66 6.14 -13.19 23.58
CA GLY A 66 6.15 -13.27 25.04
C GLY A 66 4.93 -12.51 25.53
N VAL A 67 4.12 -13.18 26.36
CA VAL A 67 2.93 -12.71 27.08
C VAL A 67 1.60 -12.68 26.31
N ASN A 68 0.63 -13.45 26.84
CA ASN A 68 -0.78 -13.37 26.50
C ASN A 68 -1.22 -11.90 26.40
N GLY A 69 -1.65 -11.49 25.22
CA GLY A 69 -2.12 -10.14 24.99
C GLY A 69 -2.62 -9.99 23.57
N ASN A 70 -3.78 -9.36 23.43
CA ASN A 70 -4.30 -8.93 22.14
C ASN A 70 -3.28 -7.97 21.53
N ARG A 71 -2.42 -8.44 20.61
CA ARG A 71 -1.49 -7.56 19.92
C ARG A 71 -2.35 -6.76 18.96
N PRO A 72 -2.55 -5.44 19.19
CA PRO A 72 -3.26 -4.66 18.22
C PRO A 72 -2.53 -4.88 16.89
N PRO A 73 -3.25 -5.10 15.77
CA PRO A 73 -2.62 -5.10 14.46
C PRO A 73 -1.69 -3.89 14.39
N ALA A 74 -0.63 -3.98 13.59
CA ALA A 74 0.21 -2.84 13.28
C ALA A 74 -0.59 -1.83 12.43
N LYS A 75 -1.69 -1.32 13.00
CA LYS A 75 -2.31 -0.05 12.72
C LYS A 75 -1.33 0.99 13.19
N ILE A 76 -0.22 1.12 12.46
CA ILE A 76 0.25 2.46 12.16
C ILE A 76 -1.03 3.16 11.67
N PRO A 77 -1.44 4.29 12.24
CA PRO A 77 -2.43 5.12 11.59
C PRO A 77 -1.74 5.56 10.29
N VAL A 78 -1.80 4.71 9.27
CA VAL A 78 -1.70 5.14 7.91
C VAL A 78 -2.97 5.96 7.82
N PRO A 79 -2.88 7.30 7.67
CA PRO A 79 -4.00 7.97 7.05
C PRO A 79 -4.23 7.12 5.81
N VAL A 80 -5.42 6.52 5.65
CA VAL A 80 -5.79 5.87 4.39
C VAL A 80 -5.22 6.80 3.35
N PRO A 81 -4.21 6.41 2.53
CA PRO A 81 -3.64 7.34 1.60
C PRO A 81 -4.86 7.88 0.87
N GLN A 82 -5.14 9.17 1.05
CA GLN A 82 -6.14 9.83 0.24
C GLN A 82 -5.70 9.44 -1.13
N SER A 83 -6.49 8.58 -1.80
CA SER A 83 -6.05 7.93 -3.02
C SER A 83 -5.44 9.03 -3.84
N GLY A 84 -4.12 8.98 -4.01
CA GLY A 84 -3.31 10.08 -4.50
C GLY A 84 -3.51 10.26 -5.99
N CYS A 85 -4.75 10.12 -6.47
CA CYS A 85 -5.26 11.14 -7.34
C CYS A 85 -5.29 12.40 -6.48
N THR A 86 -4.25 13.22 -6.56
CA THR A 86 -4.46 14.67 -6.57
C THR A 86 -5.36 14.96 -7.78
N ARG A 87 -6.62 14.55 -7.69
CA ARG A 87 -7.71 15.36 -8.19
C ARG A 87 -7.62 16.54 -7.26
N ASN A 88 -6.92 17.58 -7.72
CA ASN A 88 -7.37 18.91 -7.42
C ASN A 88 -8.88 18.86 -7.63
N GLU A 89 -9.64 18.86 -6.53
CA GLU A 89 -11.04 19.27 -6.55
C GLU A 89 -11.09 20.81 -6.60
N GLU A 90 -10.12 21.46 -7.26
CA GLU A 90 -10.56 22.43 -8.24
C GLU A 90 -11.50 21.64 -9.15
N VAL A 91 -12.79 21.84 -8.96
CA VAL A 91 -13.79 21.43 -9.95
C VAL A 91 -13.14 21.75 -11.29
N LEU A 92 -12.79 20.72 -12.06
CA LEU A 92 -12.20 20.88 -13.40
C LEU A 92 -13.33 21.42 -14.26
N ILE A 93 -13.65 22.70 -14.04
CA ILE A 93 -14.66 23.44 -14.77
C ILE A 93 -14.06 23.63 -16.14
N ARG A 94 -14.83 23.24 -17.15
CA ARG A 94 -14.51 23.56 -18.53
C ARG A 94 -14.15 25.05 -18.62
N PRO A 95 -12.95 25.40 -19.11
CA PRO A 95 -12.58 26.81 -19.29
C PRO A 95 -13.65 27.54 -20.10
N GLN A 96 -13.99 28.77 -19.71
CA GLN A 96 -14.95 29.59 -20.46
C GLN A 96 -14.45 29.91 -21.89
N GLU A 97 -13.14 29.98 -22.07
CA GLU A 97 -12.48 30.14 -23.36
C GLU A 97 -11.42 29.05 -23.55
N LEU A 98 -11.42 28.43 -24.73
CA LEU A 98 -10.45 27.42 -25.13
C LEU A 98 -9.34 28.06 -25.95
N ASN A 99 -8.11 27.58 -25.77
CA ASN A 99 -7.00 27.88 -26.67
C ASN A 99 -7.12 27.02 -27.95
N GLU A 100 -6.30 27.32 -28.97
CA GLU A 100 -6.22 26.56 -30.24
C GLU A 100 -6.14 25.03 -30.02
N GLN A 101 -5.30 24.60 -29.08
CA GLN A 101 -5.14 23.17 -28.76
C GLN A 101 -6.39 22.57 -28.09
N GLY A 102 -7.10 23.35 -27.28
CA GLY A 102 -8.35 22.97 -26.63
C GLY A 102 -9.47 22.73 -27.64
N TYR A 103 -9.57 23.57 -28.68
CA TYR A 103 -10.51 23.36 -29.77
C TYR A 103 -10.24 22.06 -30.54
N VAL A 104 -8.97 21.78 -30.84
CA VAL A 104 -8.59 20.53 -31.52
C VAL A 104 -8.93 19.31 -30.66
N LEU A 105 -8.66 19.37 -29.35
CA LEU A 105 -8.98 18.30 -28.43
C LEU A 105 -10.49 18.08 -28.30
N GLU A 106 -11.29 19.14 -28.21
CA GLU A 106 -12.75 19.04 -28.14
C GLU A 106 -13.34 18.41 -29.40
N ALA A 107 -12.90 18.85 -30.59
CA ALA A 107 -13.34 18.27 -31.86
C ALA A 107 -13.02 16.78 -31.96
N ALA A 108 -11.85 16.35 -31.47
CA ALA A 108 -11.46 14.94 -31.44
C ALA A 108 -12.35 14.11 -30.50
N ILE A 109 -12.67 14.65 -29.31
CA ILE A 109 -13.57 13.99 -28.35
C ILE A 109 -14.98 13.87 -28.93
N GLU A 110 -15.50 14.93 -29.56
CA GLU A 110 -16.82 14.93 -30.17
C GLU A 110 -16.92 13.92 -31.32
N ALA A 111 -15.90 13.86 -32.19
CA ALA A 111 -15.85 12.90 -33.29
C ALA A 111 -15.83 11.46 -32.76
N GLY A 112 -14.99 11.17 -31.76
CA GLY A 112 -14.92 9.84 -31.14
C GLY A 112 -16.25 9.43 -30.47
N ALA A 113 -16.90 10.36 -29.78
CA ALA A 113 -18.20 10.10 -29.15
C ALA A 113 -19.30 9.81 -30.19
N LYS A 114 -19.37 10.59 -31.28
CA LYS A 114 -20.32 10.35 -32.38
C LYS A 114 -20.11 8.98 -32.99
N GLU A 115 -18.86 8.57 -33.20
CA GLU A 115 -18.57 7.27 -33.81
C GLU A 115 -18.98 6.10 -32.90
N ILE A 116 -18.71 6.20 -31.60
CA ILE A 116 -19.16 5.19 -30.62
C ILE A 116 -20.70 5.09 -30.60
N ILE A 117 -21.40 6.22 -30.68
CA ILE A 117 -22.87 6.24 -30.73
C ILE A 117 -23.35 5.59 -32.03
N ASN A 118 -22.74 5.91 -33.17
CA ASN A 118 -23.10 5.32 -34.47
C ASN A 118 -22.89 3.79 -34.47
N LEU A 119 -21.79 3.30 -33.90
CA LEU A 119 -21.51 1.87 -33.76
C LEU A 119 -22.52 1.13 -32.87
N ARG A 120 -23.12 1.80 -31.89
CA ARG A 120 -24.15 1.21 -31.02
C ARG A 120 -25.54 1.15 -31.67
N THR A 121 -25.76 1.93 -32.72
CA THR A 121 -27.09 2.11 -33.34
C THR A 121 -27.23 1.36 -34.68
N ASN A 122 -26.16 0.69 -35.15
CA ASN A 122 -26.18 -0.32 -36.22
C ASN A 122 -26.21 -1.74 -35.64
#